data_AF-A0A351WE36-F1
#
_entry.id   AF-A0A351WE36-F1
#
_cell.length_a   1.000
_cell.length_b   1.000
_cell.length_c   1.000
_cell.angle_alpha   90.00
_cell.angle_beta   90.00
_cell.angle_gamma   90.00
#
_symmetry.space_group_name_H-M   'P 1'
#
loop_
_entity.id
_entity.type
_entity.pdbx_description
1 polymer ?
#
loop_
_entity_poly.entity_id
_entity_poly.type
_entity_poly.pdbx_seq_one_letter_code
_entity_poly.pdbx_strand_id
1 'polypeptide(L)'
;MKRNVYARLVMLTALFAAFPLANVMAERDPTAIVTQAYEDILGRKPDKAGLSAYRSHIIDDGWSEQDVRNDLKKSDEYRTKGTDKIVNDAYQDLLGRKPDRDGLESYRRHMLDDGWSEKDVRNDLRNSAEYKNKHR
;
A
#
# COMPACT_ATOMS: atom_id res chain seq x y z
N MET A 1 -3.11 -35.33 28.98
CA MET A 1 -2.90 -34.21 29.94
C MET A 1 -1.53 -33.61 29.66
N LYS A 2 -1.51 -32.32 29.30
CA LYS A 2 -0.34 -31.53 28.85
C LYS A 2 0.66 -31.29 29.99
N ARG A 3 1.95 -31.09 29.64
CA ARG A 3 2.92 -30.18 30.30
C ARG A 3 4.27 -30.23 29.55
N ASN A 4 4.53 -29.27 28.65
CA ASN A 4 5.28 -28.02 28.92
C ASN A 4 6.70 -28.29 29.40
N VAL A 5 7.60 -28.49 28.44
CA VAL A 5 9.02 -28.67 28.68
C VAL A 5 9.74 -27.36 28.34
N TYR A 6 10.69 -27.00 29.21
CA TYR A 6 11.71 -25.95 29.06
C TYR A 6 11.30 -24.53 29.45
N ALA A 7 10.88 -24.38 30.69
CA ALA A 7 11.23 -23.19 31.48
C ALA A 7 12.14 -23.64 32.63
N ARG A 8 13.25 -22.90 32.82
CA ARG A 8 14.20 -22.93 33.96
C ARG A 8 15.39 -23.88 33.86
N LEU A 9 16.51 -23.34 33.38
CA LEU A 9 17.80 -23.57 34.05
C LEU A 9 18.56 -22.25 34.13
N VAL A 10 18.89 -21.88 35.35
CA VAL A 10 19.65 -20.69 35.77
C VAL A 10 21.13 -21.08 35.82
N MET A 11 22.05 -20.24 35.36
CA MET A 11 23.23 -19.86 36.19
C MET A 11 24.04 -18.70 35.61
N LEU A 12 24.57 -17.93 36.56
CA LEU A 12 25.08 -16.57 36.54
C LEU A 12 26.63 -16.57 36.46
N THR A 13 27.21 -15.41 36.12
CA THR A 13 28.62 -14.95 36.27
C THR A 13 29.57 -15.27 35.10
N ALA A 14 30.35 -14.36 34.51
CA ALA A 14 30.73 -13.00 34.86
C ALA A 14 31.19 -12.19 33.62
N LEU A 15 31.10 -10.86 33.75
CA LEU A 15 32.11 -9.84 33.40
C LEU A 15 31.51 -8.66 32.62
N PHE A 16 31.38 -7.53 33.33
CA PHE A 16 31.09 -6.21 32.79
C PHE A 16 32.18 -5.82 31.77
N ALA A 17 31.95 -6.11 30.50
CA ALA A 17 32.41 -5.24 29.43
C ALA A 17 31.21 -4.37 29.06
N ALA A 18 31.24 -3.11 29.48
CA ALA A 18 30.38 -2.10 28.92
C ALA A 18 30.49 -2.20 27.39
N PHE A 19 29.36 -2.41 26.72
CA PHE A 19 29.20 -2.14 25.31
C PHE A 19 28.73 -0.67 25.19
N PRO A 20 29.60 0.36 25.24
CA PRO A 20 29.17 1.67 24.85
C PRO A 20 29.19 1.72 23.32
N LEU A 21 27.99 1.57 22.75
CA LEU A 21 27.46 2.14 21.50
C LEU A 21 26.53 1.15 20.79
N ALA A 22 25.44 0.73 21.44
CA ALA A 22 24.18 0.53 20.71
C ALA A 22 23.56 1.90 20.33
N ASN A 23 24.40 2.81 19.83
CA ASN A 23 24.03 4.12 19.31
C ASN A 23 24.77 4.32 17.97
N VAL A 24 24.76 3.27 17.15
CA VAL A 24 25.08 3.35 15.74
C VAL A 24 23.73 3.45 15.04
N MET A 25 23.35 4.70 14.72
CA MET A 25 22.18 5.11 13.95
C MET A 25 20.85 4.92 14.68
N ALA A 26 20.11 6.01 14.90
CA ALA A 26 18.71 5.91 15.30
C ALA A 26 17.96 5.19 14.16
N GLU A 27 17.80 3.87 14.26
CA GLU A 27 16.91 3.12 13.39
C GLU A 27 15.53 3.75 13.58
N ARG A 28 15.00 4.39 12.51
CA ARG A 28 13.71 5.07 12.59
C ARG A 28 12.69 4.05 13.10
N ASP A 29 11.83 4.46 14.05
CA ASP A 29 10.76 3.60 14.57
C ASP A 29 10.01 2.91 13.41
N PRO A 30 9.93 1.56 13.37
CA PRO A 30 9.24 0.83 12.32
C PRO A 30 7.83 1.34 12.05
N THR A 31 7.14 1.81 13.09
CA THR A 31 5.79 2.40 12.96
C THR A 31 5.81 3.68 12.12
N ALA A 32 6.80 4.55 12.33
CA ALA A 32 6.97 5.78 11.58
C ALA A 32 7.39 5.51 10.13
N ILE A 33 8.28 4.53 9.91
CA ILE A 33 8.68 4.08 8.56
C ILE A 33 7.45 3.65 7.75
N VAL A 34 6.65 2.74 8.31
CA VAL A 34 5.47 2.21 7.62
C VAL A 34 4.43 3.30 7.38
N THR A 35 4.16 4.13 8.38
CA THR A 35 3.17 5.22 8.26
C THR A 35 3.54 6.18 7.15
N GLN A 36 4.80 6.63 7.10
CA GLN A 36 5.26 7.54 6.06
C GLN A 36 5.21 6.89 4.67
N ALA A 37 5.62 5.62 4.56
CA ALA A 37 5.58 4.91 3.28
C ALA A 37 4.16 4.79 2.71
N TYR A 38 3.18 4.49 3.57
CA TYR A 38 1.75 4.47 3.21
C TYR A 38 1.25 5.84 2.76
N GLU A 39 1.57 6.90 3.50
CA GLU A 39 1.15 8.26 3.13
C GLU A 39 1.78 8.70 1.80
N ASP A 40 3.08 8.44 1.60
CA ASP A 40 3.78 8.84 0.37
C ASP A 40 3.29 8.06 -0.86
N ILE A 41 3.04 6.76 -0.73
CA ILE A 41 2.77 5.87 -1.87
C ILE A 41 1.26 5.74 -2.10
N LEU A 42 0.51 5.47 -1.04
CA LEU A 42 -0.92 5.21 -1.09
C LEU A 42 -1.76 6.45 -0.76
N GLY A 43 -1.18 7.50 -0.17
CA GLY A 43 -1.92 8.74 0.11
C GLY A 43 -2.89 8.61 1.28
N ARG A 44 -2.73 7.58 2.10
CA ARG A 44 -3.53 7.33 3.30
C ARG A 44 -2.65 6.75 4.39
N LYS A 45 -3.14 6.78 5.63
CA LYS A 45 -2.52 6.05 6.74
C LYS A 45 -2.77 4.53 6.62
N PRO A 46 -1.85 3.69 7.11
CA PRO A 46 -2.10 2.27 7.21
C PRO A 46 -3.25 2.01 8.18
N ASP A 47 -4.04 1.00 7.89
CA ASP A 47 -4.94 0.43 8.90
C ASP A 47 -4.13 -0.41 9.91
N LYS A 48 -4.81 -0.88 10.96
CA LYS A 48 -4.16 -1.66 12.02
C LYS A 48 -3.51 -2.93 11.50
N ALA A 49 -4.11 -3.60 10.52
CA ALA A 49 -3.61 -4.86 9.99
C ALA A 49 -2.36 -4.64 9.11
N GLY A 50 -2.44 -3.69 8.16
CA GLY A 50 -1.32 -3.31 7.32
C GLY A 50 -0.12 -2.79 8.14
N LEU A 51 -0.39 -1.94 9.14
CA LEU A 51 0.66 -1.47 10.04
C LEU A 51 1.33 -2.61 10.80
N SER A 52 0.55 -3.54 11.34
CA SER A 52 1.09 -4.68 12.08
C SER A 52 1.92 -5.60 11.19
N ALA A 53 1.46 -5.86 9.96
CA ALA A 53 2.14 -6.74 9.01
C ALA A 53 3.52 -6.19 8.63
N TYR A 54 3.59 -4.95 8.14
CA TYR A 54 4.87 -4.37 7.74
C TYR A 54 5.81 -4.11 8.91
N ARG A 55 5.29 -3.80 10.11
CA ARG A 55 6.14 -3.72 11.31
C ARG A 55 6.78 -5.06 11.64
N SER A 56 6.04 -6.16 11.50
CA SER A 56 6.59 -7.51 11.72
C SER A 56 7.66 -7.83 10.67
N HIS A 57 7.45 -7.48 9.40
CA HIS A 57 8.49 -7.64 8.37
C HIS A 57 9.77 -6.84 8.65
N ILE A 58 9.66 -5.63 9.21
CA ILE A 58 10.85 -4.85 9.61
C ILE A 58 11.55 -5.51 10.81
N ILE A 59 10.80 -5.86 11.85
CA ILE A 59 11.36 -6.32 13.14
C ILE A 59 11.87 -7.77 13.07
N ASP A 60 11.08 -8.65 12.45
CA ASP A 60 11.31 -10.09 12.49
C ASP A 60 12.07 -10.58 11.25
N ASP A 61 11.81 -9.99 10.07
CA ASP A 61 12.42 -10.40 8.80
C ASP A 61 13.55 -9.46 8.33
N GLY A 62 13.81 -8.36 9.05
CA GLY A 62 14.88 -7.41 8.74
C GLY A 62 14.65 -6.56 7.49
N TRP A 63 13.39 -6.30 7.11
CA TRP A 63 13.09 -5.46 5.96
C TRP A 63 13.53 -4.01 6.16
N SER A 64 14.09 -3.41 5.10
CA SER A 64 14.41 -1.98 5.08
C SER A 64 13.19 -1.11 4.75
N GLU A 65 13.28 0.20 4.98
CA GLU A 65 12.29 1.18 4.49
C GLU A 65 12.08 1.05 2.97
N GLN A 66 13.13 0.76 2.21
CA GLN A 66 13.05 0.60 0.76
C GLN A 66 12.25 -0.66 0.38
N ASP A 67 12.37 -1.75 1.14
CA ASP A 67 11.62 -2.99 0.89
C ASP A 67 10.13 -2.77 1.11
N VAL A 68 9.75 -2.10 2.21
CA VAL A 68 8.36 -1.69 2.48
C VAL A 68 7.80 -0.84 1.34
N ARG A 69 8.56 0.17 0.90
CA ARG A 69 8.14 1.05 -0.21
C ARG A 69 8.00 0.28 -1.53
N ASN A 70 8.89 -0.65 -1.81
CA ASN A 70 8.84 -1.47 -3.02
C ASN A 70 7.65 -2.43 -3.01
N ASP A 71 7.36 -3.04 -1.88
CA ASP A 71 6.24 -3.94 -1.71
C ASP A 71 4.90 -3.18 -1.82
N LEU A 72 4.78 -2.03 -1.16
CA LEU A 72 3.61 -1.15 -1.31
C LEU A 72 3.35 -0.76 -2.76
N LYS A 73 4.39 -0.44 -3.54
CA LYS A 73 4.24 -0.13 -4.99
C LYS A 73 3.80 -1.34 -5.83
N LYS A 74 4.04 -2.56 -5.36
CA LYS A 74 3.61 -3.79 -6.02
C LYS A 74 2.22 -4.25 -5.57
N SER A 75 1.71 -3.70 -4.47
CA SER A 75 0.41 -4.07 -3.91
C SER A 75 -0.75 -3.80 -4.87
N ASP A 76 -1.80 -4.62 -4.74
CA ASP A 76 -3.06 -4.42 -5.48
C ASP A 76 -3.72 -3.09 -5.11
N GLU A 77 -3.45 -2.57 -3.91
CA GLU A 77 -3.94 -1.26 -3.51
C GLU A 77 -3.31 -0.14 -4.35
N TYR A 78 -1.99 -0.19 -4.57
CA TYR A 78 -1.32 0.79 -5.43
C TYR A 78 -1.81 0.69 -6.88
N ARG A 79 -1.98 -0.54 -7.38
CA ARG A 79 -2.55 -0.78 -8.72
C ARG A 79 -3.96 -0.23 -8.85
N THR A 80 -4.81 -0.47 -7.85
CA THR A 80 -6.18 0.05 -7.78
C THR A 80 -6.20 1.56 -7.74
N LYS A 81 -5.36 2.20 -6.91
CA LYS A 81 -5.23 3.66 -6.84
C LYS A 81 -4.81 4.27 -8.18
N GLY A 82 -3.83 3.67 -8.86
CA GLY A 82 -3.39 4.13 -10.18
C GLY A 82 -4.52 4.04 -11.21
N THR A 83 -5.25 2.92 -11.20
CA THR A 83 -6.42 2.68 -12.05
C THR A 83 -7.53 3.70 -11.78
N ASP A 84 -7.89 3.91 -10.51
CA ASP A 84 -8.90 4.87 -10.12
C ASP A 84 -8.54 6.29 -10.55
N LYS A 85 -7.27 6.67 -10.44
CA LYS A 85 -6.79 7.97 -10.91
C LYS A 85 -7.02 8.13 -12.42
N ILE A 86 -6.64 7.13 -13.22
CA ILE A 86 -6.83 7.15 -14.68
C ILE A 86 -8.31 7.33 -15.03
N VAL A 87 -9.20 6.59 -14.38
CA VAL A 87 -10.65 6.70 -14.64
C VAL A 87 -11.19 8.07 -14.23
N ASN A 88 -10.80 8.59 -13.05
CA ASN A 88 -11.22 9.92 -12.60
C ASN A 88 -10.77 11.02 -13.57
N ASP A 89 -9.53 10.99 -14.02
CA ASP A 89 -8.99 11.97 -14.96
C ASP A 89 -9.72 11.90 -16.31
N ALA A 90 -9.97 10.69 -16.83
CA ALA A 90 -10.70 10.50 -18.08
C ALA A 90 -12.14 11.05 -18.02
N TYR A 91 -12.85 10.81 -16.92
CA TYR A 91 -14.18 11.38 -16.67
C TYR A 91 -14.15 12.90 -16.55
N GLN A 92 -13.19 13.44 -15.80
CA GLN A 92 -13.06 14.89 -15.63
C GLN A 92 -12.76 15.58 -16.97
N ASP A 93 -11.86 15.02 -17.77
CA ASP A 93 -11.46 15.59 -19.06
C ASP A 93 -12.59 15.55 -20.10
N LEU A 94 -13.29 14.41 -20.21
CA LEU A 94 -14.27 14.18 -21.28
C LEU A 94 -15.69 14.62 -20.90
N LEU A 95 -16.07 14.44 -19.64
CA LEU A 95 -17.43 14.65 -19.14
C LEU A 95 -17.52 15.79 -18.12
N GLY A 96 -16.40 16.31 -17.62
CA GLY A 96 -16.39 17.46 -16.70
C GLY A 96 -16.94 17.14 -15.31
N ARG A 97 -16.98 15.86 -14.94
CA ARG A 97 -17.44 15.38 -13.63
C ARG A 97 -16.60 14.20 -13.19
N LYS A 98 -16.72 13.81 -11.92
CA LYS A 98 -16.20 12.52 -11.44
C LYS A 98 -17.12 11.34 -11.85
N PRO A 99 -16.57 10.13 -11.99
CA PRO A 99 -17.38 8.93 -12.11
C PRO A 99 -18.25 8.75 -10.85
N ASP A 100 -19.41 8.13 -11.02
CA ASP A 100 -20.13 7.53 -9.90
C ASP A 100 -19.44 6.23 -9.46
N ARG A 101 -19.92 5.64 -8.36
CA ARG A 101 -19.30 4.45 -7.77
C ARG A 101 -19.28 3.28 -8.75
N ASP A 102 -20.38 3.05 -9.44
CA ASP A 102 -20.56 1.89 -10.32
C ASP A 102 -19.72 2.04 -11.59
N GLY A 103 -19.66 3.25 -12.17
CA GLY A 103 -18.79 3.57 -13.29
C GLY A 103 -17.31 3.39 -12.94
N LEU A 104 -16.87 3.91 -11.79
CA LEU A 104 -15.50 3.75 -11.33
C LEU A 104 -15.15 2.25 -11.15
N GLU A 105 -16.02 1.49 -10.51
CA GLU A 105 -15.80 0.06 -10.28
C GLU A 105 -15.77 -0.73 -11.59
N SER A 106 -16.65 -0.41 -12.54
CA SER A 106 -16.70 -1.08 -13.84
C SER A 106 -15.41 -0.89 -14.63
N TYR A 107 -14.95 0.35 -14.79
CA TYR A 107 -13.68 0.60 -15.51
C TYR A 107 -12.48 0.05 -14.76
N ARG A 108 -12.49 0.11 -13.43
CA ARG A 108 -11.43 -0.52 -12.62
C ARG A 108 -11.31 -2.01 -12.94
N ARG A 109 -12.44 -2.73 -12.98
CA ARG A 109 -12.47 -4.16 -13.30
C ARG A 109 -11.93 -4.42 -14.71
N HIS A 110 -12.37 -3.65 -15.71
CA HIS A 110 -11.85 -3.79 -17.07
C HIS A 110 -10.33 -3.55 -17.16
N MET A 111 -9.79 -2.59 -16.41
CA MET A 111 -8.35 -2.32 -16.41
C MET A 111 -7.54 -3.38 -15.66
N LEU A 112 -8.05 -3.90 -14.55
CA LEU A 112 -7.32 -4.88 -13.73
C LEU A 112 -7.44 -6.31 -14.27
N ASP A 113 -8.61 -6.67 -14.80
CA ASP A 113 -8.95 -8.06 -15.16
C ASP A 113 -8.87 -8.29 -16.67
N ASP A 114 -9.36 -7.33 -17.47
CA ASP A 114 -9.42 -7.45 -18.94
C ASP A 114 -8.25 -6.77 -19.66
N GLY A 115 -7.34 -6.13 -18.90
CA GLY A 115 -6.15 -5.48 -19.43
C GLY A 115 -6.41 -4.18 -20.20
N TRP A 116 -7.52 -3.49 -19.94
CA TRP A 116 -7.82 -2.21 -20.59
C TRP A 116 -6.77 -1.15 -20.25
N SER A 117 -6.38 -0.39 -21.27
CA SER A 117 -5.53 0.79 -21.14
C SER A 117 -6.34 2.06 -20.86
N GLU A 118 -5.67 3.14 -20.46
CA GLU A 118 -6.30 4.48 -20.39
C GLU A 118 -6.97 4.87 -21.72
N LYS A 119 -6.37 4.48 -22.85
CA LYS A 119 -6.91 4.77 -24.19
C LYS A 119 -8.26 4.07 -24.38
N ASP A 120 -8.40 2.83 -23.91
CA ASP A 120 -9.64 2.06 -24.03
C ASP A 120 -10.75 2.69 -23.18
N VAL A 121 -10.45 3.07 -21.94
CA VAL A 121 -11.37 3.83 -21.07
C VAL A 121 -11.83 5.12 -21.74
N ARG A 122 -10.91 5.93 -22.27
CA ARG A 122 -11.26 7.19 -22.93
C ARG A 122 -12.07 6.98 -24.21
N ASN A 123 -11.81 5.92 -24.96
CA ASN A 123 -12.57 5.60 -26.17
C ASN A 123 -14.00 5.18 -25.84
N ASP A 124 -14.17 4.33 -24.83
CA ASP A 124 -15.49 3.90 -24.38
C ASP A 124 -16.31 5.10 -23.88
N LEU A 125 -15.71 5.97 -23.06
CA LEU A 125 -16.35 7.21 -22.59
C LEU A 125 -16.80 8.11 -23.74
N ARG A 126 -16.00 8.31 -24.79
CA ARG A 126 -16.41 9.11 -25.97
C ARG A 126 -17.57 8.50 -26.74
N ASN A 127 -17.69 7.17 -26.73
CA ASN A 127 -18.77 6.46 -27.40
C ASN A 127 -20.05 6.39 -26.55
N SER A 128 -19.96 6.69 -25.26
CA SER A 128 -21.10 6.70 -24.33
C SER A 128 -22.22 7.66 -24.77
N ALA A 129 -23.45 7.33 -24.38
CA ALA A 129 -24.60 8.21 -24.57
C ALA A 129 -24.40 9.55 -23.85
N GLU A 130 -23.72 9.53 -22.70
CA GLU A 130 -23.46 10.72 -21.92
C GLU A 130 -22.57 11.72 -22.65
N TYR A 131 -21.45 11.27 -23.23
CA TYR A 131 -20.57 12.14 -24.01
C TYR A 131 -21.30 12.73 -25.22
N LYS A 132 -22.09 11.91 -25.92
CA LYS A 132 -22.92 12.35 -27.06
C LYS A 132 -23.95 13.40 -26.65
N ASN A 133 -24.58 13.25 -25.49
CA ASN A 133 -25.57 14.22 -24.99
C ASN A 133 -24.92 15.54 -24.57
N LYS A 134 -23.69 15.51 -24.05
CA LYS A 134 -22.94 16.72 -23.69
C LYS A 134 -22.49 17.57 -24.89
N HIS A 135 -22.27 16.93 -26.04
CA HIS A 135 -21.75 17.57 -27.25
C HIS A 135 -22.78 17.69 -28.39
N ARG A 136 -24.06 17.51 -28.08
CA ARG A 136 -25.17 17.88 -28.97
C ARG A 136 -25.55 19.33 -28.75
#